data_AF-A0A955BIH1-F1
#
_entry.id   AF-A0A955BIH1-F1
#
_cell.length_a   1.000
_cell.length_b   1.000
_cell.length_c   1.000
_cell.angle_alpha   90.00
_cell.angle_beta   90.00
_cell.angle_gamma   90.00
#
_symmetry.space_group_name_H-M   'P 1'
#
loop_
_entity.id
_entity.type
_entity.pdbx_description
1 polymer ?
#
loop_
_entity_poly.entity_id
_entity_poly.type
_entity_poly.pdbx_seq_one_letter_code
_entity_poly.pdbx_strand_id
1 'polypeptide(L)'
;VQCHHHPTEEGWGQDEFWSLNAFFRQMKVERDKQSGAVRLVDASFRGEGSGDLAEAEIYYEDLSGYKRAAYPAFPGGPEIAKSGDIGEVDRRAELARLVASSDDLGRAFVNRVWSQFFGYGFTRPVDDMGPHNPPAHPEVLEQLAEQFAAHGYSVRELVGWVAATEPFSLSSRTRADQLADSPEAGGVPLFSRYYTRQLDPEEVYKSLLVASRSPGQSAGGAVQARQQWLGQFAQNMGTDEGTEIIAFHGDIRQSLEMMNSPLMQQATSTGEGSVLRRVAQSQMSPAEKVEHLFLASIAREPTKRELDLSVRMLSANGNEAAALQDIWWALLNSSEFILDH
;
A
#
# COMPACT_ATOMS: atom_id res chain seq x y z
N VAL A 1 -6.21 16.92 -15.70
CA VAL A 1 -7.51 16.88 -16.42
C VAL A 1 -8.58 17.84 -15.89
N GLN A 2 -8.72 18.05 -14.56
CA GLN A 2 -9.76 18.95 -13.99
C GLN A 2 -9.79 20.37 -14.58
N CYS A 3 -8.61 20.95 -14.83
CA CYS A 3 -8.47 22.31 -15.35
C CYS A 3 -8.01 22.38 -16.81
N HIS A 4 -7.49 21.28 -17.37
CA HIS A 4 -6.90 21.23 -18.72
C HIS A 4 -6.78 19.79 -19.20
N HIS A 5 -6.83 19.59 -20.53
CA HIS A 5 -6.55 18.29 -21.16
C HIS A 5 -5.17 17.77 -20.74
N HIS A 6 -5.06 16.46 -20.55
CA HIS A 6 -3.74 15.88 -20.33
C HIS A 6 -2.85 16.12 -21.55
N PRO A 7 -1.58 16.55 -21.40
CA PRO A 7 -0.74 16.95 -22.54
C PRO A 7 -0.46 15.83 -23.55
N THR A 8 -0.60 14.57 -23.16
CA THR A 8 -0.21 13.40 -23.96
C THR A 8 -1.30 12.33 -24.14
N GLU A 9 -2.45 12.46 -23.46
CA GLU A 9 -3.54 11.48 -23.62
C GLU A 9 -4.54 11.95 -24.67
N GLU A 10 -4.65 11.22 -25.77
CA GLU A 10 -5.72 11.40 -26.75
C GLU A 10 -6.98 10.66 -26.25
N GLY A 11 -7.85 11.37 -25.53
CA GLY A 11 -9.17 10.84 -25.11
C GLY A 11 -9.60 11.13 -23.67
N TRP A 12 -8.73 11.75 -22.87
CA TRP A 12 -9.07 12.19 -21.51
C TRP A 12 -8.94 13.71 -21.38
N GLY A 13 -10.03 14.40 -21.69
CA GLY A 13 -10.19 15.83 -21.61
C GLY A 13 -10.84 16.31 -20.32
N GLN A 14 -11.14 17.60 -20.31
CA GLN A 14 -11.80 18.25 -19.19
C GLN A 14 -13.26 17.79 -19.08
N ASP A 15 -13.92 17.57 -20.22
CA ASP A 15 -15.28 17.07 -20.34
C ASP A 15 -15.46 15.64 -19.82
N GLU A 16 -14.55 14.71 -20.13
CA GLU A 16 -14.61 13.36 -19.55
C GLU A 16 -14.43 13.41 -18.03
N PHE A 17 -13.53 14.26 -17.53
CA PHE A 17 -13.34 14.42 -16.08
C PHE A 17 -14.63 14.87 -15.38
N TRP A 18 -15.30 15.89 -15.91
CA TRP A 18 -16.54 16.38 -15.31
C TRP A 18 -17.71 15.41 -15.52
N SER A 19 -17.71 14.65 -16.61
CA SER A 19 -18.69 13.58 -16.81
C SER A 19 -18.52 12.44 -15.80
N LEU A 20 -17.28 12.09 -15.47
CA LEU A 20 -16.98 11.14 -14.40
C LEU A 20 -17.37 11.71 -13.02
N ASN A 21 -17.08 13.00 -12.79
CA ASN A 21 -17.49 13.69 -11.56
C ASN A 21 -19.01 13.68 -11.36
N ALA A 22 -19.79 13.77 -12.44
CA ALA A 22 -21.25 13.79 -12.38
C ALA A 22 -21.88 12.52 -11.76
N PHE A 23 -21.18 11.38 -11.78
CA PHE A 23 -21.62 10.17 -11.09
C PHE A 23 -21.66 10.34 -9.56
N PHE A 24 -20.74 11.14 -9.01
CA PHE A 24 -20.57 11.36 -7.57
C PHE A 24 -21.49 12.44 -6.99
N ARG A 25 -22.35 13.05 -7.81
CA ARG A 25 -23.22 14.16 -7.37
C ARG A 25 -24.49 13.71 -6.67
N GLN A 26 -24.88 12.44 -6.84
CA GLN A 26 -25.94 11.79 -6.08
C GLN A 26 -25.46 11.26 -4.73
N MET A 27 -24.61 12.02 -4.02
CA MET A 27 -24.10 11.63 -2.70
C MET A 27 -24.38 12.71 -1.66
N LYS A 28 -24.69 12.26 -0.44
CA LYS A 28 -24.85 13.12 0.74
C LYS A 28 -24.02 12.58 1.90
N VAL A 29 -23.39 13.51 2.61
CA VAL A 29 -22.74 13.19 3.88
C VAL A 29 -23.78 13.24 4.98
N GLU A 30 -23.98 12.13 5.68
CA GLU A 30 -24.78 12.06 6.89
C GLU A 30 -23.89 11.87 8.11
N ARG A 31 -24.20 12.60 9.18
CA ARG A 31 -23.50 12.49 10.47
C ARG A 31 -24.45 11.92 11.50
N ASP A 32 -24.07 10.79 12.08
CA ASP A 32 -24.74 10.22 13.22
C ASP A 32 -24.50 11.12 14.44
N LYS A 33 -25.58 11.65 15.01
CA LYS A 33 -25.53 12.63 16.10
C LYS A 33 -25.10 12.02 17.44
N GLN A 34 -25.17 10.71 17.61
CA GLN A 34 -24.86 10.03 18.87
C GLN A 34 -23.44 9.45 18.88
N SER A 35 -23.04 8.81 17.80
CA SER A 35 -21.70 8.21 17.65
C SER A 35 -20.67 9.15 17.02
N GLY A 36 -21.11 10.24 16.38
CA GLY A 36 -20.24 11.11 15.59
C GLY A 36 -19.79 10.48 14.26
N ALA A 37 -20.27 9.28 13.94
CA ALA A 37 -19.91 8.57 12.72
C ALA A 37 -20.36 9.35 11.47
N VAL A 38 -19.50 9.41 10.46
CA VAL A 38 -19.79 10.04 9.18
C VAL A 38 -20.02 8.93 8.16
N ARG A 39 -21.13 8.98 7.43
CA ARG A 39 -21.43 8.05 6.34
C ARG A 39 -21.74 8.82 5.06
N LEU A 40 -21.30 8.27 3.92
CA LEU A 40 -21.75 8.68 2.60
C LEU A 40 -22.97 7.84 2.25
N VAL A 41 -24.06 8.49 1.86
CA VAL A 41 -25.28 7.84 1.36
C VAL A 41 -25.63 8.39 0.00
N ASP A 42 -26.21 7.55 -0.85
CA ASP A 42 -26.72 7.97 -2.13
C ASP A 42 -28.05 8.72 -1.95
N ALA A 43 -28.23 9.82 -2.68
CA ALA A 43 -29.41 10.67 -2.58
C ALA A 43 -29.69 11.39 -3.90
N SER A 44 -30.98 11.67 -4.17
CA SER A 44 -31.36 12.40 -5.38
C SER A 44 -30.69 13.78 -5.45
N PHE A 45 -30.27 14.13 -6.67
CA PHE A 45 -29.57 15.36 -7.01
C PHE A 45 -30.38 16.13 -8.05
N ARG A 46 -30.65 17.42 -7.84
CA ARG A 46 -31.53 18.24 -8.70
C ARG A 46 -30.82 18.98 -9.84
N GLY A 47 -29.53 18.70 -10.07
CA GLY A 47 -28.72 19.53 -10.95
C GLY A 47 -28.34 20.87 -10.32
N GLU A 48 -27.33 21.52 -10.90
CA GLU A 48 -26.83 22.84 -10.45
C GLU A 48 -27.53 24.02 -11.11
N GLY A 49 -28.33 23.79 -12.16
CA GLY A 49 -28.96 24.85 -12.94
C GLY A 49 -30.45 24.90 -12.73
N SER A 50 -31.19 24.16 -13.57
CA SER A 50 -32.66 24.23 -13.62
C SER A 50 -33.34 23.76 -12.32
N GLY A 51 -32.66 22.96 -11.49
CA GLY A 51 -33.26 22.32 -10.31
C GLY A 51 -34.17 21.13 -10.67
N ASP A 52 -34.17 20.72 -11.94
CA ASP A 52 -34.93 19.61 -12.46
C ASP A 52 -34.25 18.27 -12.10
N LEU A 53 -35.05 17.32 -11.62
CA LEU A 53 -34.57 15.97 -11.35
C LEU A 53 -34.34 15.19 -12.65
N ALA A 54 -35.07 15.48 -13.72
CA ALA A 54 -34.96 14.72 -14.98
C ALA A 54 -33.66 15.05 -15.76
N GLU A 55 -33.18 16.29 -15.63
CA GLU A 55 -31.95 16.76 -16.25
C GLU A 55 -31.07 17.35 -15.13
N ALA A 56 -30.32 16.48 -14.44
CA ALA A 56 -29.51 16.89 -13.29
C ALA A 56 -28.05 17.08 -13.68
N GLU A 57 -27.76 18.21 -14.30
CA GLU A 57 -26.46 18.62 -14.79
C GLU A 57 -25.54 19.16 -13.69
N ILE A 58 -24.23 19.04 -13.91
CA ILE A 58 -23.24 19.89 -13.23
C ILE A 58 -22.62 20.86 -14.22
N TYR A 59 -22.07 21.94 -13.70
CA TYR A 59 -21.36 22.90 -14.53
C TYR A 59 -19.88 22.98 -14.21
N TYR A 60 -19.10 23.23 -15.26
CA TYR A 60 -17.70 23.58 -15.16
C TYR A 60 -17.35 24.68 -16.17
N GLU A 61 -16.25 25.37 -15.94
CA GLU A 61 -15.72 26.37 -16.86
C GLU A 61 -14.65 25.72 -17.73
N ASP A 62 -14.79 25.86 -19.05
CA ASP A 62 -13.77 25.41 -19.99
C ASP A 62 -12.58 26.37 -20.06
N LEU A 63 -11.48 25.95 -20.71
CA LEU A 63 -10.28 26.77 -20.90
C LEU A 63 -10.52 28.11 -21.63
N SER A 64 -11.66 28.26 -22.30
CA SER A 64 -12.05 29.48 -23.01
C SER A 64 -12.95 30.38 -22.14
N GLY A 65 -13.20 30.01 -20.89
CA GLY A 65 -14.04 30.75 -19.95
C GLY A 65 -15.55 30.52 -20.14
N TYR A 66 -15.95 29.54 -20.94
CA TYR A 66 -17.37 29.23 -21.15
C TYR A 66 -17.86 28.19 -20.15
N LYS A 67 -19.05 28.43 -19.61
CA LYS A 67 -19.76 27.49 -18.75
C LYS A 67 -20.31 26.32 -19.59
N ARG A 68 -19.88 25.10 -19.27
CA ARG A 68 -20.30 23.84 -19.89
C ARG A 68 -21.11 23.01 -18.91
N ALA A 69 -22.08 22.27 -19.41
CA ALA A 69 -22.84 21.29 -18.63
C ALA A 69 -22.23 19.90 -18.83
N ALA A 70 -22.15 19.10 -17.77
CA ALA A 70 -21.76 17.70 -17.80
C ALA A 70 -22.83 16.81 -17.15
N TYR A 71 -22.94 15.60 -17.69
CA TYR A 71 -23.85 14.54 -17.26
C TYR A 71 -23.01 13.27 -17.01
N PRO A 72 -23.52 12.29 -16.24
CA PRO A 72 -22.78 11.04 -16.02
C PRO A 72 -22.51 10.35 -17.35
N ALA A 73 -21.23 10.17 -17.69
CA ALA A 73 -20.80 9.41 -18.85
C ALA A 73 -19.50 8.70 -18.53
N PHE A 74 -19.41 7.43 -18.95
CA PHE A 74 -18.21 6.62 -18.80
C PHE A 74 -17.58 6.41 -20.18
N PRO A 75 -16.26 6.63 -20.36
CA PRO A 75 -15.61 6.46 -21.66
C PRO A 75 -15.86 5.06 -22.25
N GLY A 76 -16.34 5.01 -23.49
CA GLY A 76 -16.69 3.75 -24.17
C GLY A 76 -17.89 2.99 -23.57
N GLY A 77 -18.55 3.55 -22.55
CA GLY A 77 -19.71 2.96 -21.90
C GLY A 77 -21.04 3.27 -22.61
N PRO A 78 -22.14 2.60 -22.18
CA PRO A 78 -23.49 2.92 -22.65
C PRO A 78 -23.93 4.31 -22.19
N GLU A 79 -24.94 4.86 -22.86
CA GLU A 79 -25.60 6.08 -22.41
C GLU A 79 -26.26 5.88 -21.04
N ILE A 80 -26.01 6.81 -20.12
CA ILE A 80 -26.56 6.81 -18.77
C ILE A 80 -27.62 7.91 -18.67
N ALA A 81 -28.71 7.62 -17.96
CA ALA A 81 -29.78 8.59 -17.75
C ALA A 81 -29.23 9.87 -17.08
N LYS A 82 -29.63 11.01 -17.62
CA LYS A 82 -29.30 12.33 -17.07
C LYS A 82 -30.04 12.66 -15.79
N SER A 83 -31.04 11.84 -15.45
CA SER A 83 -31.81 12.00 -14.23
C SER A 83 -30.87 12.01 -13.02
N GLY A 84 -31.22 12.83 -12.04
CA GLY A 84 -30.63 12.83 -10.73
C GLY A 84 -31.59 12.26 -9.69
N ASP A 85 -32.73 11.72 -10.08
CA ASP A 85 -33.57 10.95 -9.17
C ASP A 85 -32.97 9.55 -8.93
N ILE A 86 -32.64 9.25 -7.67
CA ILE A 86 -32.11 7.94 -7.27
C ILE A 86 -33.11 6.80 -7.53
N GLY A 87 -34.41 7.11 -7.57
CA GLY A 87 -35.44 6.13 -7.91
C GLY A 87 -35.42 5.73 -9.39
N GLU A 88 -34.88 6.58 -10.27
CA GLU A 88 -34.75 6.32 -11.70
C GLU A 88 -33.37 5.80 -12.07
N VAL A 89 -32.32 6.42 -11.54
CA VAL A 89 -30.92 6.03 -11.76
C VAL A 89 -30.10 6.28 -10.49
N ASP A 90 -29.46 5.23 -9.99
CA ASP A 90 -28.37 5.34 -9.02
C ASP A 90 -27.06 5.42 -9.79
N ARG A 91 -26.59 6.65 -9.98
CA ARG A 91 -25.37 6.94 -10.75
C ARG A 91 -24.16 6.23 -10.16
N ARG A 92 -24.03 6.13 -8.83
CA ARG A 92 -22.85 5.52 -8.22
C ARG A 92 -22.88 4.00 -8.38
N ALA A 93 -24.06 3.38 -8.30
CA ALA A 93 -24.24 1.97 -8.64
C ALA A 93 -23.96 1.69 -10.13
N GLU A 94 -24.40 2.56 -11.04
CA GLU A 94 -24.07 2.44 -12.46
C GLU A 94 -22.57 2.55 -12.73
N LEU A 95 -21.89 3.54 -12.12
CA LEU A 95 -20.43 3.65 -12.23
C LEU A 95 -19.73 2.39 -11.70
N ALA A 96 -20.17 1.86 -10.55
CA ALA A 96 -19.62 0.62 -10.00
C ALA A 96 -19.80 -0.56 -10.96
N ARG A 97 -20.98 -0.68 -11.59
CA ARG A 97 -21.26 -1.72 -12.60
C ARG A 97 -20.35 -1.56 -13.82
N LEU A 98 -20.18 -0.34 -14.32
CA LEU A 98 -19.36 -0.06 -15.50
C LEU A 98 -17.88 -0.41 -15.25
N VAL A 99 -17.34 0.03 -14.11
CA VAL A 99 -15.97 -0.31 -13.68
C VAL A 99 -15.82 -1.81 -13.50
N ALA A 100 -16.78 -2.48 -12.85
CA ALA A 100 -16.76 -3.93 -12.64
C ALA A 100 -16.86 -4.75 -13.93
N SER A 101 -17.44 -4.18 -14.99
CA SER A 101 -17.54 -4.81 -16.31
C SER A 101 -16.37 -4.51 -17.25
N SER A 102 -15.44 -3.64 -16.84
CA SER A 102 -14.28 -3.30 -17.67
C SER A 102 -13.20 -4.38 -17.58
N ASP A 103 -12.62 -4.73 -18.73
CA ASP A 103 -11.46 -5.61 -18.82
C ASP A 103 -10.23 -5.01 -18.08
N ASP A 104 -10.18 -3.69 -17.94
CA ASP A 104 -9.07 -2.99 -17.29
C ASP A 104 -9.07 -3.15 -15.78
N LEU A 105 -10.21 -3.51 -15.15
CA LEU A 105 -10.25 -3.73 -13.71
C LEU A 105 -9.29 -4.85 -13.29
N GLY A 106 -9.27 -5.96 -14.06
CA GLY A 106 -8.37 -7.07 -13.82
C GLY A 106 -6.91 -6.64 -13.96
N ARG A 107 -6.58 -5.95 -15.05
CA ARG A 107 -5.22 -5.46 -15.32
C ARG A 107 -4.72 -4.50 -14.25
N ALA A 108 -5.53 -3.50 -13.90
CA ALA A 108 -5.19 -2.52 -12.87
C ALA A 108 -4.98 -3.17 -11.50
N PHE A 109 -5.86 -4.08 -11.10
CA PHE A 109 -5.75 -4.76 -9.82
C PHE A 109 -4.54 -5.69 -9.76
N VAL A 110 -4.29 -6.47 -10.81
CA VAL A 110 -3.11 -7.33 -10.92
C VAL A 110 -1.82 -6.50 -10.86
N ASN A 111 -1.74 -5.42 -11.64
CA ASN A 111 -0.57 -4.54 -11.66
C ASN A 111 -0.26 -3.95 -10.26
N ARG A 112 -1.33 -3.59 -9.54
CA ARG A 112 -1.25 -3.03 -8.19
C ARG A 112 -0.86 -4.06 -7.12
N VAL A 113 -1.40 -5.28 -7.19
CA VAL A 113 -0.96 -6.37 -6.30
C VAL A 113 0.49 -6.73 -6.62
N TRP A 114 0.85 -6.82 -7.90
CA TRP A 114 2.23 -7.08 -8.31
C TRP A 114 3.19 -6.02 -7.74
N SER A 115 2.86 -4.73 -7.87
CA SER A 115 3.72 -3.66 -7.33
C SER A 115 3.86 -3.71 -5.81
N GLN A 116 2.85 -4.17 -5.07
CA GLN A 116 2.97 -4.34 -3.62
C GLN A 116 3.97 -5.42 -3.23
N PHE A 117 4.09 -6.49 -4.02
CA PHE A 117 5.03 -7.59 -3.77
C PHE A 117 6.44 -7.27 -4.26
N PHE A 118 6.59 -6.59 -5.40
CA PHE A 118 7.88 -6.38 -6.05
C PHE A 118 8.42 -4.94 -5.92
N GLY A 119 7.67 -4.02 -5.32
CA GLY A 119 7.98 -2.58 -5.28
C GLY A 119 7.79 -1.84 -6.61
N TYR A 120 7.63 -2.58 -7.71
CA TYR A 120 7.41 -2.05 -9.06
C TYR A 120 6.30 -2.83 -9.75
N GLY A 121 5.38 -2.12 -10.39
CA GLY A 121 4.37 -2.72 -11.27
C GLY A 121 4.94 -3.01 -12.66
N PHE A 122 4.09 -3.55 -13.52
CA PHE A 122 4.35 -3.63 -14.96
C PHE A 122 4.35 -2.26 -15.62
N THR A 123 3.66 -1.26 -15.05
CA THR A 123 3.70 0.14 -15.48
C THR A 123 4.24 1.03 -14.37
N ARG A 124 4.76 2.21 -14.74
CA ARG A 124 5.18 3.24 -13.79
C ARG A 124 4.72 4.61 -14.28
N PRO A 125 3.88 5.35 -13.54
CA PRO A 125 3.19 4.95 -12.30
C PRO A 125 2.30 3.70 -12.41
N VAL A 126 2.02 3.04 -11.29
CA VAL A 126 1.21 1.80 -11.25
C VAL A 126 -0.24 2.05 -11.69
N ASP A 127 -0.78 3.22 -11.38
CA ASP A 127 -2.15 3.59 -11.72
C ASP A 127 -2.25 4.33 -13.07
N ASP A 128 -1.12 4.53 -13.76
CA ASP A 128 -1.06 5.21 -15.06
C ASP A 128 -0.91 4.17 -16.18
N MET A 129 -2.02 3.52 -16.52
CA MET A 129 -2.07 2.50 -17.56
C MET A 129 -2.68 3.06 -18.83
N GLY A 130 -2.07 2.77 -19.98
CA GLY A 130 -2.60 3.18 -21.26
C GLY A 130 -1.60 2.98 -22.40
N PRO A 131 -1.98 3.33 -23.64
CA PRO A 131 -1.11 3.19 -24.81
C PRO A 131 0.21 3.98 -24.70
N HIS A 132 0.21 5.08 -23.94
CA HIS A 132 1.37 5.93 -23.65
C HIS A 132 2.35 5.30 -22.65
N ASN A 133 1.88 4.38 -21.82
CA ASN A 133 2.66 3.71 -20.78
C ASN A 133 2.54 2.18 -20.91
N PRO A 134 3.18 1.58 -21.93
CA PRO A 134 3.06 0.15 -22.18
C PRO A 134 3.64 -0.67 -21.01
N PRO A 135 2.98 -1.78 -20.61
CA PRO A 135 3.49 -2.67 -19.56
C PRO A 135 4.84 -3.30 -19.93
N ALA A 136 5.72 -3.49 -18.94
CA ALA A 136 7.02 -4.13 -19.08
C ALA A 136 6.92 -5.57 -19.64
N HIS A 137 5.95 -6.34 -19.14
CA HIS A 137 5.67 -7.72 -19.55
C HIS A 137 4.17 -7.87 -19.84
N PRO A 138 3.69 -7.40 -21.01
CA PRO A 138 2.26 -7.32 -21.31
C PRO A 138 1.61 -8.70 -21.36
N GLU A 139 2.32 -9.73 -21.84
CA GLU A 139 1.82 -11.10 -21.89
C GLU A 139 1.56 -11.68 -20.49
N VAL A 140 2.42 -11.35 -19.51
CA VAL A 140 2.27 -11.81 -18.11
C VAL A 140 1.10 -11.10 -17.45
N LEU A 141 1.02 -9.78 -17.63
CA LEU A 141 -0.08 -8.98 -17.10
C LEU A 141 -1.43 -9.46 -17.63
N GLU A 142 -1.53 -9.70 -18.94
CA GLU A 142 -2.78 -10.16 -19.57
C GLU A 142 -3.18 -11.54 -19.05
N GLN A 143 -2.24 -12.49 -19.01
CA GLN A 143 -2.53 -13.83 -18.50
C GLN A 143 -3.00 -13.81 -17.04
N LEU A 144 -2.36 -13.03 -16.17
CA LEU A 144 -2.77 -12.90 -14.77
C LEU A 144 -4.14 -12.23 -14.65
N ALA A 145 -4.42 -11.19 -15.45
CA ALA A 145 -5.70 -10.49 -15.45
C ALA A 145 -6.85 -11.39 -15.91
N GLU A 146 -6.66 -12.16 -17.00
CA GLU A 146 -7.61 -13.13 -17.49
C GLU A 146 -7.90 -14.22 -16.45
N GLN A 147 -6.86 -14.78 -15.83
CA GLN A 147 -7.04 -15.78 -14.77
C GLN A 147 -7.75 -15.20 -13.55
N PHE A 148 -7.42 -13.97 -13.17
CA PHE A 148 -8.03 -13.30 -12.03
C PHE A 148 -9.53 -13.07 -12.25
N ALA A 149 -9.92 -12.62 -13.45
CA ALA A 149 -11.33 -12.48 -13.83
C ALA A 149 -12.05 -13.85 -13.88
N ALA A 150 -11.41 -14.88 -14.47
CA ALA A 150 -11.97 -16.22 -14.58
C ALA A 150 -12.23 -16.90 -13.22
N HIS A 151 -11.47 -16.52 -12.18
CA HIS A 151 -11.61 -17.01 -10.81
C HIS A 151 -12.40 -16.06 -9.90
N GLY A 152 -13.23 -15.18 -10.49
CA GLY A 152 -14.14 -14.31 -9.74
C GLY A 152 -13.44 -13.26 -8.91
N TYR A 153 -12.30 -12.75 -9.37
CA TYR A 153 -11.50 -11.72 -8.71
C TYR A 153 -11.02 -12.13 -7.30
N SER A 154 -10.67 -13.42 -7.14
CA SER A 154 -10.15 -13.99 -5.90
C SER A 154 -8.75 -13.46 -5.56
N VAL A 155 -8.67 -12.47 -4.67
CA VAL A 155 -7.40 -11.88 -4.22
C VAL A 155 -6.45 -12.94 -3.63
N ARG A 156 -7.02 -13.95 -2.95
CA ARG A 156 -6.24 -15.04 -2.36
C ARG A 156 -5.51 -15.87 -3.44
N GLU A 157 -6.18 -16.16 -4.55
CA GLU A 157 -5.57 -16.94 -5.64
C GLU A 157 -4.56 -16.11 -6.39
N LEU A 158 -4.85 -14.84 -6.67
CA LEU A 158 -3.90 -13.91 -7.28
C LEU A 158 -2.61 -13.81 -6.47
N VAL A 159 -2.70 -13.61 -5.16
CA VAL A 159 -1.54 -13.61 -4.26
C VAL A 159 -0.79 -14.94 -4.32
N GLY A 160 -1.50 -16.07 -4.37
CA GLY A 160 -0.91 -17.38 -4.53
C GLY A 160 -0.13 -17.55 -5.84
N TRP A 161 -0.65 -17.03 -6.96
CA TRP A 161 0.03 -17.05 -8.25
C TRP A 161 1.26 -16.16 -8.26
N VAL A 162 1.14 -14.92 -7.75
CA VAL A 162 2.26 -13.97 -7.62
C VAL A 162 3.39 -14.58 -6.81
N ALA A 163 3.09 -15.18 -5.65
CA ALA A 163 4.06 -15.84 -4.79
C ALA A 163 4.66 -17.12 -5.40
N ALA A 164 3.98 -17.73 -6.37
CA ALA A 164 4.47 -18.91 -7.10
C ALA A 164 5.34 -18.57 -8.31
N THR A 165 5.50 -17.28 -8.65
CA THR A 165 6.32 -16.86 -9.79
C THR A 165 7.81 -17.00 -9.50
N GLU A 166 8.60 -17.27 -10.54
CA GLU A 166 10.07 -17.33 -10.42
C GLU A 166 10.65 -16.02 -9.85
N PRO A 167 10.27 -14.81 -10.33
CA PRO A 167 10.71 -13.54 -9.76
C PRO A 167 10.57 -13.42 -8.25
N PHE A 168 9.49 -13.95 -7.66
CA PHE A 168 9.26 -13.88 -6.22
C PHE A 168 10.28 -14.70 -5.41
N SER A 169 10.88 -15.74 -6.03
CA SER A 169 11.88 -16.60 -5.41
C SER A 169 13.32 -16.15 -5.63
N LEU A 170 13.55 -15.09 -6.41
CA LEU A 170 14.89 -14.61 -6.73
C LEU A 170 15.51 -13.83 -5.57
N SER A 171 16.84 -13.85 -5.48
CA SER A 171 17.57 -13.03 -4.51
C SER A 171 17.56 -11.56 -4.91
N SER A 172 17.59 -10.65 -3.94
CA SER A 172 17.84 -9.21 -4.20
C SER A 172 19.27 -8.86 -4.57
N ARG A 173 20.22 -9.79 -4.41
CA ARG A 173 21.64 -9.56 -4.72
C ARG A 173 21.85 -9.37 -6.21
N THR A 174 22.20 -8.15 -6.60
CA THR A 174 22.56 -7.82 -7.98
C THR A 174 23.86 -8.49 -8.39
N ARG A 175 23.83 -9.25 -9.49
CA ARG A 175 25.03 -9.76 -10.17
C ARG A 175 25.44 -8.83 -11.32
N ALA A 176 26.69 -8.93 -11.74
CA ALA A 176 27.26 -8.04 -12.77
C ALA A 176 26.53 -8.14 -14.13
N ASP A 177 25.96 -9.29 -14.45
CA ASP A 177 25.15 -9.55 -15.65
C ASP A 177 23.71 -9.00 -15.55
N GLN A 178 23.27 -8.58 -14.36
CA GLN A 178 21.92 -8.07 -14.09
C GLN A 178 21.87 -6.53 -13.95
N LEU A 179 22.98 -5.83 -14.17
CA LEU A 179 23.05 -4.37 -14.07
C LEU A 179 22.09 -3.65 -15.04
N ALA A 180 21.68 -4.30 -16.12
CA ALA A 180 20.70 -3.76 -17.06
C ALA A 180 19.28 -3.66 -16.45
N ASP A 181 18.97 -4.49 -15.45
CA ASP A 181 17.69 -4.50 -14.74
C ASP A 181 17.77 -3.57 -13.52
N SER A 182 17.66 -2.27 -13.80
CA SER A 182 17.79 -1.18 -12.82
C SER A 182 16.57 -0.25 -12.84
N PRO A 183 15.38 -0.70 -12.41
CA PRO A 183 14.20 0.16 -12.31
C PRO A 183 14.37 1.32 -11.32
N GLU A 184 15.25 1.19 -10.32
CA GLU A 184 15.63 2.28 -9.43
C GLU A 184 16.34 3.44 -10.16
N ALA A 185 16.97 3.16 -11.30
CA ALA A 185 17.59 4.15 -12.18
C ALA A 185 16.64 4.67 -13.27
N GLY A 186 15.35 4.30 -13.21
CA GLY A 186 14.34 4.66 -14.21
C GLY A 186 14.23 3.70 -15.39
N GLY A 187 14.89 2.53 -15.31
CA GLY A 187 14.73 1.47 -16.30
C GLY A 187 13.37 0.77 -16.23
N VAL A 188 13.06 -0.01 -17.26
CA VAL A 188 11.90 -0.91 -17.27
C VAL A 188 12.20 -2.11 -16.35
N PRO A 189 11.30 -2.47 -15.42
CA PRO A 189 11.54 -3.60 -14.52
C PRO A 189 11.50 -4.93 -15.29
N LEU A 190 12.62 -5.64 -15.33
CA LEU A 190 12.72 -6.96 -15.97
C LEU A 190 12.43 -8.13 -15.02
N PHE A 191 12.33 -7.85 -13.72
CA PHE A 191 12.10 -8.82 -12.65
C PHE A 191 13.13 -9.97 -12.63
N SER A 192 14.38 -9.67 -12.99
CA SER A 192 15.50 -10.63 -13.01
C SER A 192 16.15 -10.85 -11.65
N ARG A 193 15.69 -10.12 -10.63
CA ARG A 193 16.05 -10.21 -9.21
C ARG A 193 14.90 -9.63 -8.38
N TYR A 194 14.94 -9.85 -7.07
CA TYR A 194 14.06 -9.12 -6.17
C TYR A 194 14.53 -7.67 -6.02
N TYR A 195 13.61 -6.71 -6.11
CA TYR A 195 13.93 -5.30 -5.90
C TYR A 195 13.72 -4.96 -4.44
N THR A 196 14.78 -4.47 -3.79
CA THR A 196 14.64 -3.99 -2.42
C THR A 196 13.66 -2.84 -2.36
N ARG A 197 12.61 -2.98 -1.56
CA ARG A 197 11.60 -1.93 -1.33
C ARG A 197 11.54 -1.55 0.13
N GLN A 198 11.06 -0.35 0.40
CA GLN A 198 10.72 0.05 1.77
C GLN A 198 9.42 -0.61 2.19
N LEU A 199 9.35 -1.00 3.45
CA LEU A 199 8.13 -1.46 4.08
C LEU A 199 7.18 -0.27 4.30
N ASP A 200 5.89 -0.53 4.11
CA ASP A 200 4.84 0.42 4.49
C ASP A 200 4.78 0.56 6.03
N PRO A 201 4.30 1.69 6.57
CA PRO A 201 4.13 1.85 8.00
C PRO A 201 3.34 0.69 8.65
N GLU A 202 2.32 0.17 7.97
CA GLU A 202 1.57 -0.99 8.47
C GLU A 202 2.41 -2.27 8.53
N GLU A 203 3.27 -2.51 7.54
CA GLU A 203 4.17 -3.64 7.52
C GLU A 203 5.19 -3.53 8.66
N VAL A 204 5.81 -2.36 8.84
CA VAL A 204 6.72 -2.08 9.97
C VAL A 204 6.03 -2.32 11.31
N TYR A 205 4.80 -1.81 11.49
CA TYR A 205 4.01 -2.02 12.71
C TYR A 205 3.76 -3.51 12.98
N LYS A 206 3.36 -4.27 11.95
CA LYS A 206 3.13 -5.71 12.06
C LYS A 206 4.42 -6.47 12.36
N SER A 207 5.53 -6.12 11.72
CA SER A 207 6.85 -6.70 11.98
C SER A 207 7.27 -6.46 13.43
N LEU A 208 7.10 -5.25 13.97
CA LEU A 208 7.34 -4.96 15.39
C LEU A 208 6.41 -5.73 16.33
N LEU A 209 5.15 -5.93 15.95
CA LEU A 209 4.22 -6.76 16.72
C LEU A 209 4.65 -8.24 16.72
N VAL A 210 5.11 -8.77 15.60
CA VAL A 210 5.64 -10.14 15.51
C VAL A 210 6.91 -10.27 16.35
N ALA A 211 7.84 -9.32 16.20
CA ALA A 211 9.08 -9.23 16.96
C ALA A 211 8.86 -9.10 18.48
N SER A 212 7.78 -8.45 18.91
CA SER A 212 7.46 -8.23 20.33
C SER A 212 6.64 -9.34 21.00
N ARG A 213 5.96 -10.21 20.23
CA ARG A 213 4.96 -11.12 20.79
C ARG A 213 5.53 -12.41 21.40
N SER A 214 5.01 -12.74 22.58
CA SER A 214 4.85 -14.13 23.03
C SER A 214 3.67 -14.75 22.29
N PRO A 215 3.73 -16.01 21.81
CA PRO A 215 2.55 -16.72 21.34
C PRO A 215 1.54 -16.82 22.50
N GLY A 216 0.50 -15.98 22.49
CA GLY A 216 -0.56 -15.99 23.51
C GLY A 216 -1.31 -14.68 23.80
N GLN A 217 -0.83 -13.51 23.38
CA GLN A 217 -1.57 -12.25 23.62
C GLN A 217 -2.62 -11.99 22.53
N SER A 218 -3.89 -12.06 22.92
CA SER A 218 -5.08 -11.87 22.07
C SER A 218 -5.34 -10.42 21.65
N ALA A 219 -5.86 -10.26 20.44
CA ALA A 219 -6.01 -9.04 19.64
C ALA A 219 -7.10 -8.03 20.08
N GLY A 220 -7.50 -8.00 21.36
CA GLY A 220 -8.70 -7.26 21.83
C GLY A 220 -8.63 -5.73 21.77
N GLY A 221 -7.44 -5.14 21.64
CA GLY A 221 -7.23 -3.69 21.47
C GLY A 221 -6.35 -3.32 20.26
N ALA A 222 -6.08 -4.29 19.38
CA ALA A 222 -5.07 -4.17 18.33
C ALA A 222 -5.44 -3.13 17.26
N VAL A 223 -6.74 -2.96 16.96
CA VAL A 223 -7.18 -2.04 15.90
C VAL A 223 -6.99 -0.58 16.30
N GLN A 224 -7.35 -0.20 17.53
CA GLN A 224 -7.22 1.17 18.01
C GLN A 224 -5.75 1.55 18.21
N ALA A 225 -4.94 0.65 18.77
CA ALA A 225 -3.49 0.85 18.88
C ALA A 225 -2.82 0.97 17.50
N ARG A 226 -3.23 0.14 16.53
CA ARG A 226 -2.79 0.23 15.12
C ARG A 226 -3.15 1.58 14.51
N GLN A 227 -4.41 2.01 14.62
CA GLN A 227 -4.86 3.30 14.08
C GLN A 227 -4.15 4.48 14.73
N GLN A 228 -3.93 4.43 16.05
CA GLN A 228 -3.22 5.48 16.77
C GLN A 228 -1.75 5.57 16.33
N TRP A 229 -1.07 4.44 16.18
CA TRP A 229 0.32 4.39 15.72
C TRP A 229 0.43 4.84 14.26
N LEU A 230 -0.40 4.30 13.35
CA LEU A 230 -0.42 4.72 11.94
C LEU A 230 -0.81 6.20 11.76
N GLY A 231 -1.72 6.71 12.59
CA GLY A 231 -2.16 8.10 12.57
C GLY A 231 -1.04 9.10 12.81
N GLN A 232 0.02 8.72 13.55
CA GLN A 232 1.20 9.56 13.75
C GLN A 232 2.00 9.77 12.46
N PHE A 233 1.90 8.84 11.50
CA PHE A 233 2.53 8.95 10.19
C PHE A 233 1.60 9.64 9.17
N ALA A 234 0.30 9.38 9.25
CA ALA A 234 -0.69 9.95 8.32
C ALA A 234 -1.00 11.44 8.56
N GLN A 235 -1.05 11.91 9.82
CA GLN A 235 -1.39 13.31 10.13
C GLN A 235 -0.27 14.31 9.80
N ASN A 236 0.95 13.83 9.56
CA ASN A 236 2.14 14.68 9.37
C ASN A 236 2.60 14.78 7.90
N MET A 237 2.02 14.01 6.99
CA MET A 237 2.28 14.08 5.55
C MET A 237 1.03 14.55 4.80
N GLY A 238 0.55 15.74 5.16
CA GLY A 238 -0.58 16.40 4.50
C GLY A 238 -0.33 16.55 3.00
N THR A 239 -0.71 15.53 2.25
CA THR A 239 -0.75 15.56 0.80
C THR A 239 -2.22 15.65 0.43
N ASP A 240 -2.59 16.80 -0.12
CA ASP A 240 -3.91 17.14 -0.64
C ASP A 240 -4.26 16.30 -1.90
N GLU A 241 -3.42 15.33 -2.27
CA GLU A 241 -3.46 14.60 -3.54
C GLU A 241 -3.74 13.10 -3.40
N GLY A 242 -4.15 12.61 -2.23
CA GLY A 242 -4.54 11.20 -2.07
C GLY A 242 -3.41 10.21 -2.35
N THR A 243 -2.16 10.67 -2.28
CA THR A 243 -0.99 9.80 -2.35
C THR A 243 -1.07 8.81 -1.22
N GLU A 244 -1.22 7.54 -1.55
CA GLU A 244 -1.11 6.49 -0.56
C GLU A 244 0.26 6.59 0.13
N ILE A 245 0.30 6.36 1.43
CA ILE A 245 1.56 6.32 2.18
C ILE A 245 2.22 4.98 1.86
N ILE A 246 2.85 4.90 0.68
CA ILE A 246 3.44 3.69 0.08
C ILE A 246 4.87 3.43 0.61
N ALA A 247 5.38 4.24 1.54
CA ALA A 247 6.73 4.02 2.06
C ALA A 247 6.99 4.68 3.43
N PHE A 248 7.73 3.95 4.28
CA PHE A 248 8.37 4.50 5.46
C PHE A 248 9.68 5.21 5.07
N HIS A 249 9.62 6.54 4.94
CA HIS A 249 10.77 7.34 4.46
C HIS A 249 11.93 7.50 5.45
N GLY A 250 11.79 7.02 6.70
CA GLY A 250 12.85 7.11 7.70
C GLY A 250 13.15 8.54 8.15
N ASP A 251 12.17 9.45 8.10
CA ASP A 251 12.32 10.81 8.63
C ASP A 251 12.79 10.78 10.10
N ILE A 252 13.49 11.83 10.54
CA ILE A 252 13.91 12.03 11.93
C ILE A 252 12.79 11.73 12.93
N ARG A 253 11.55 12.21 12.69
CA ARG A 253 10.42 11.95 13.58
C ARG A 253 10.03 10.48 13.57
N GLN A 254 9.98 9.86 12.39
CA GLN A 254 9.69 8.44 12.24
C GLN A 254 10.74 7.57 12.95
N SER A 255 12.01 7.93 12.82
CA SER A 255 13.13 7.28 13.51
C SER A 255 13.07 7.48 15.03
N LEU A 256 12.75 8.68 15.50
CA LEU A 256 12.58 8.95 16.93
C LEU A 256 11.39 8.20 17.53
N GLU A 257 10.28 8.08 16.80
CA GLU A 257 9.14 7.27 17.22
C GLU A 257 9.51 5.78 17.25
N MET A 258 10.19 5.26 16.22
CA MET A 258 10.73 3.89 16.22
C MET A 258 11.61 3.63 17.46
N MET A 259 12.52 4.54 17.79
CA MET A 259 13.46 4.37 18.90
C MET A 259 12.79 4.44 20.29
N ASN A 260 11.76 5.28 20.46
CA ASN A 260 11.23 5.64 21.78
C ASN A 260 9.78 5.19 22.03
N SER A 261 9.09 4.64 21.03
CA SER A 261 7.68 4.27 21.15
C SER A 261 7.45 3.23 22.25
N PRO A 262 6.26 3.21 22.87
CA PRO A 262 5.84 2.13 23.76
C PRO A 262 5.92 0.75 23.09
N LEU A 263 5.70 0.69 21.77
CA LEU A 263 5.82 -0.54 20.99
C LEU A 263 7.27 -1.04 20.96
N MET A 264 8.25 -0.16 20.79
CA MET A 264 9.67 -0.52 20.84
C MET A 264 10.11 -0.95 22.24
N GLN A 265 9.63 -0.26 23.28
CA GLN A 265 9.88 -0.67 24.67
C GLN A 265 9.30 -2.06 24.97
N GLN A 266 8.13 -2.36 24.43
CA GLN A 266 7.53 -3.68 24.52
C GLN A 266 8.34 -4.73 23.74
N ALA A 267 8.76 -4.40 22.52
CA ALA A 267 9.56 -5.28 21.66
C ALA A 267 10.92 -5.64 22.28
N THR A 268 11.51 -4.71 23.03
CA THR A 268 12.81 -4.87 23.69
C THR A 268 12.72 -5.30 25.16
N SER A 269 11.51 -5.58 25.66
CA SER A 269 11.29 -6.02 27.04
C SER A 269 11.92 -7.38 27.33
N THR A 270 12.49 -7.55 28.52
CA THR A 270 12.95 -8.83 29.08
C THR A 270 11.93 -9.44 30.08
N GLY A 271 10.69 -8.93 30.05
CA GLY A 271 9.56 -9.39 30.86
C GLY A 271 9.10 -10.82 30.54
N GLU A 272 8.22 -11.38 31.38
CA GLU A 272 7.68 -12.72 31.15
C GLU A 272 6.91 -12.81 29.82
N GLY A 273 7.24 -13.84 29.03
CA GLY A 273 6.69 -14.06 27.71
C GLY A 273 7.44 -13.37 26.55
N SER A 274 8.35 -12.45 26.79
CA SER A 274 9.03 -11.77 25.66
C SER A 274 9.90 -12.73 24.82
N VAL A 275 10.11 -12.40 23.55
CA VAL A 275 11.05 -13.12 22.67
C VAL A 275 12.44 -13.13 23.30
N LEU A 276 12.92 -11.96 23.77
CA LEU A 276 14.25 -11.85 24.37
C LEU A 276 14.44 -12.71 25.61
N ARG A 277 13.44 -12.79 26.49
CA ARG A 277 13.53 -13.64 27.67
C ARG A 277 13.61 -15.12 27.30
N ARG A 278 12.83 -15.55 26.29
CA ARG A 278 12.89 -16.93 25.79
C ARG A 278 14.26 -17.26 25.19
N VAL A 279 14.84 -16.35 24.40
CA VAL A 279 16.18 -16.52 23.83
C VAL A 279 17.24 -16.56 24.94
N ALA A 280 17.20 -15.62 25.89
CA ALA A 280 18.14 -15.56 27.01
C ALA A 280 18.09 -16.83 27.89
N GLN A 281 16.90 -17.37 28.15
CA GLN A 281 16.70 -18.58 28.97
C GLN A 281 16.88 -19.90 28.21
N SER A 282 17.08 -19.84 26.89
CA SER A 282 17.32 -21.04 26.07
C SER A 282 18.69 -21.65 26.35
N GLN A 283 18.86 -22.92 25.96
CA GLN A 283 20.14 -23.64 26.02
C GLN A 283 21.04 -23.36 24.79
N MET A 284 20.68 -22.39 23.96
CA MET A 284 21.45 -21.98 22.79
C MET A 284 22.80 -21.39 23.22
N SER A 285 23.85 -21.64 22.43
CA SER A 285 25.13 -20.96 22.53
C SER A 285 24.96 -19.45 22.24
N PRO A 286 25.92 -18.61 22.67
CA PRO A 286 25.87 -17.18 22.37
C PRO A 286 25.74 -16.87 20.87
N ALA A 287 26.38 -17.69 20.01
CA ALA A 287 26.28 -17.54 18.56
C ALA A 287 24.86 -17.86 18.05
N GLU A 288 24.29 -19.00 18.47
CA GLU A 288 22.92 -19.40 18.10
C GLU A 288 21.88 -18.39 18.59
N LYS A 289 22.08 -17.78 19.77
CA LYS A 289 21.20 -16.70 20.27
C LYS A 289 21.23 -15.48 19.35
N VAL A 290 22.42 -15.07 18.90
CA VAL A 290 22.57 -13.94 17.96
C VAL A 290 21.93 -14.28 16.61
N GLU A 291 22.21 -15.46 16.06
CA GLU A 291 21.61 -15.91 14.80
C GLU A 291 20.08 -15.92 14.87
N HIS A 292 19.52 -16.38 15.99
CA HIS A 292 18.08 -16.35 16.20
C HIS A 292 17.51 -14.93 16.16
N LEU A 293 18.19 -13.95 16.78
CA LEU A 293 17.75 -12.55 16.73
C LEU A 293 17.82 -12.01 15.30
N PHE A 294 18.90 -12.24 14.56
CA PHE A 294 19.03 -11.78 13.18
C PHE A 294 17.93 -12.33 12.26
N LEU A 295 17.65 -13.64 12.36
CA LEU A 295 16.57 -14.27 11.59
C LEU A 295 15.19 -13.74 12.00
N ALA A 296 14.97 -13.48 13.30
CA ALA A 296 13.70 -12.98 13.80
C ALA A 296 13.44 -11.51 13.47
N SER A 297 14.47 -10.68 13.28
CA SER A 297 14.31 -9.25 12.97
C SER A 297 14.40 -8.93 11.48
N ILE A 298 15.40 -9.46 10.78
CA ILE A 298 15.76 -9.05 9.41
C ILE A 298 15.86 -10.24 8.45
N ALA A 299 15.33 -11.40 8.85
CA ALA A 299 15.15 -12.58 8.00
C ALA A 299 16.41 -13.11 7.28
N ARG A 300 17.61 -12.87 7.83
CA ARG A 300 18.87 -13.42 7.32
C ARG A 300 19.82 -13.81 8.44
N GLU A 301 20.83 -14.58 8.10
CA GLU A 301 21.94 -14.87 9.02
C GLU A 301 22.87 -13.65 9.18
N PRO A 302 23.51 -13.49 10.36
CA PRO A 302 24.53 -12.48 10.55
C PRO A 302 25.76 -12.80 9.69
N THR A 303 26.39 -11.77 9.15
CA THR A 303 27.74 -11.89 8.60
C THR A 303 28.73 -12.24 9.70
N LYS A 304 29.88 -12.83 9.33
CA LYS A 304 30.94 -13.16 10.29
C LYS A 304 31.34 -11.97 11.18
N ARG A 305 31.39 -10.76 10.61
CA ARG A 305 31.73 -9.54 11.35
C ARG A 305 30.64 -9.16 12.35
N GLU A 306 29.37 -9.23 11.96
CA GLU A 306 28.23 -8.96 12.84
C GLU A 306 28.19 -9.96 14.00
N LEU A 307 28.34 -11.26 13.70
CA LEU A 307 28.38 -12.31 14.71
C LEU A 307 29.52 -12.10 15.72
N ASP A 308 30.74 -11.85 15.24
CA ASP A 308 31.91 -11.60 16.09
C ASP A 308 31.70 -10.38 17.01
N LEU A 309 31.06 -9.32 16.52
CA LEU A 309 30.77 -8.11 17.31
C LEU A 309 29.70 -8.39 18.37
N SER A 310 28.60 -9.05 18.00
CA SER A 310 27.51 -9.37 18.91
C SER A 310 27.94 -10.33 20.02
N VAL A 311 28.73 -11.36 19.70
CA VAL A 311 29.26 -12.31 20.70
C VAL A 311 30.24 -11.62 21.67
N ARG A 312 31.04 -10.66 21.19
CA ARG A 312 31.89 -9.83 22.06
C ARG A 312 31.05 -8.97 23.01
N MET A 313 29.96 -8.37 22.54
CA MET A 313 29.04 -7.59 23.39
C MET A 313 28.41 -8.45 24.49
N LEU A 314 27.98 -9.68 24.17
CA LEU A 314 27.45 -10.64 25.14
C LEU A 314 28.47 -10.96 26.25
N SER A 315 29.75 -11.10 25.85
CA SER A 315 30.83 -11.44 26.79
C SER A 315 31.26 -10.25 27.67
N ALA A 316 31.09 -9.01 27.19
CA ALA A 316 31.58 -7.81 27.86
C ALA A 316 30.65 -7.30 28.98
N ASN A 317 29.33 -7.49 28.85
CA ASN A 317 28.35 -6.77 29.68
C ASN A 317 28.04 -7.42 31.04
N GLY A 318 28.53 -8.62 31.35
CA GLY A 318 28.25 -9.34 32.62
C GLY A 318 26.77 -9.70 32.87
N ASN A 319 25.85 -9.10 32.11
CA ASN A 319 24.43 -9.33 32.06
C ASN A 319 24.04 -9.64 30.60
N GLU A 320 23.96 -10.93 30.29
CA GLU A 320 23.64 -11.42 28.95
C GLU A 320 22.29 -10.89 28.45
N ALA A 321 21.28 -10.78 29.31
CA ALA A 321 19.96 -10.30 28.94
C ALA A 321 19.98 -8.82 28.51
N ALA A 322 20.79 -7.98 29.17
CA ALA A 322 20.96 -6.59 28.76
C ALA A 322 21.69 -6.48 27.41
N ALA A 323 22.74 -7.28 27.19
CA ALA A 323 23.42 -7.29 25.89
C ALA A 323 22.53 -7.78 24.74
N LEU A 324 21.70 -8.81 24.97
CA LEU A 324 20.70 -9.26 23.99
C LEU A 324 19.67 -8.17 23.70
N GLN A 325 19.25 -7.42 24.72
CA GLN A 325 18.34 -6.29 24.56
C GLN A 325 18.94 -5.18 23.68
N ASP A 326 20.21 -4.83 23.89
CA ASP A 326 20.90 -3.82 23.07
C ASP A 326 21.05 -4.28 21.60
N ILE A 327 21.45 -5.54 21.38
CA ILE A 327 21.55 -6.12 20.04
C ILE A 327 20.20 -6.10 19.34
N TRP A 328 19.13 -6.48 20.05
CA TRP A 328 17.78 -6.50 19.51
C TRP A 328 17.27 -5.09 19.17
N TRP A 329 17.47 -4.13 20.06
CA TRP A 329 17.13 -2.73 19.80
C TRP A 329 17.86 -2.20 18.57
N ALA A 330 19.16 -2.53 18.42
CA ALA A 330 19.95 -2.11 17.27
C ALA A 330 19.44 -2.72 15.95
N LEU A 331 19.03 -3.99 15.96
CA LEU A 331 18.46 -4.66 14.80
C LEU A 331 17.13 -4.02 14.39
N LEU A 332 16.19 -3.83 15.33
CA LEU A 332 14.87 -3.25 15.06
C LEU A 332 14.91 -1.77 14.64
N ASN A 333 16.00 -1.06 14.93
CA ASN A 333 16.21 0.34 14.52
C ASN A 333 17.22 0.48 13.37
N SER A 334 17.66 -0.64 12.78
CA SER A 334 18.53 -0.62 11.61
C SER A 334 17.76 -0.15 10.37
N SER A 335 18.47 0.42 9.40
CA SER A 335 17.88 0.73 8.09
C SER A 335 17.40 -0.52 7.36
N GLU A 336 17.96 -1.68 7.68
CA GLU A 336 17.60 -2.97 7.07
C GLU A 336 16.23 -3.46 7.56
N PHE A 337 15.84 -3.15 8.80
CA PHE A 337 14.55 -3.57 9.35
C PHE A 337 13.33 -2.97 8.63
N ILE A 338 13.50 -1.82 7.96
CA ILE A 338 12.44 -1.17 7.18
C ILE A 338 12.49 -1.53 5.69
N LEU A 339 13.32 -2.52 5.31
CA LEU A 339 13.47 -2.97 3.94
C LEU A 339 12.95 -4.40 3.80
N ASP A 340 12.37 -4.65 2.63
CA ASP A 340 12.04 -5.98 2.14
C ASP A 340 13.10 -6.33 1.07
N HIS A 341 13.88 -7.39 1.27
CA HIS A 341 15.07 -7.71 0.47
C HIS A 341 15.35 -9.20 0.32
#